data_AF-A0A957TW82-F1
#
_entry.id   AF-A0A957TW82-F1
#
_cell.length_a   1.000
_cell.length_b   1.000
_cell.length_c   1.000
_cell.angle_alpha   90.00
_cell.angle_beta   90.00
_cell.angle_gamma   90.00
#
_symmetry.space_group_name_H-M   'P 1'
#
loop_
_entity.id
_entity.type
_entity.pdbx_description
1 polymer ?
#
loop_
_entity_poly.entity_id
_entity_poly.type
_entity_poly.pdbx_seq_one_letter_code
_entity_poly.pdbx_strand_id
1 'polypeptide(L)'
;MMEIIYEYAENWPQSGPMQVTVPSVTVDIPVSPDTARRRANGYLGVHIGLLLGTSNPRLVVGDPPIWKLAVDLHLPSVGYVSQVGTIAVDAISGDVIPATQETIQSIKDRAHDLIVHFSPTAEPTS
;
A
#
# COMPACT_ATOMS: atom_id res chain seq x y z
N MET A 1 2.68 10.39 -9.11
CA MET A 1 2.65 11.03 -7.78
C MET A 1 4.07 10.98 -7.24
N MET A 2 4.75 12.13 -7.19
CA MET A 2 6.11 12.26 -6.64
C MET A 2 5.98 12.28 -5.12
N GLU A 3 6.51 11.26 -4.44
CA GLU A 3 6.62 11.22 -2.98
C GLU A 3 7.94 11.91 -2.64
N ILE A 4 7.90 13.04 -1.93
CA ILE A 4 9.09 13.82 -1.59
C ILE A 4 9.80 13.08 -0.45
N ILE A 5 11.00 12.56 -0.75
CA ILE A 5 11.76 11.63 0.10
C ILE A 5 12.55 12.37 1.20
N TYR A 6 12.73 13.69 1.05
CA TYR A 6 13.42 14.55 2.02
C TYR A 6 12.92 15.97 1.85
N GLU A 7 12.42 16.60 2.92
CA GLU A 7 12.19 18.05 2.92
C GLU A 7 13.54 18.73 3.13
N TYR A 8 14.12 19.24 2.06
CA TYR A 8 15.41 19.92 2.10
C TYR A 8 15.15 21.39 2.49
N ALA A 9 15.30 21.70 3.78
CA ALA A 9 15.04 23.02 4.36
C ALA A 9 16.14 24.06 4.06
N GLU A 10 16.63 24.12 2.82
CA GLU A 10 17.53 25.18 2.36
C GLU A 10 16.79 26.17 1.46
N ASN A 11 17.08 27.45 1.65
CA ASN A 11 16.54 28.51 0.81
C ASN A 11 17.07 28.33 -0.62
N TRP A 12 16.14 28.33 -1.59
CA TRP A 12 16.49 28.29 -3.00
C TRP A 12 17.41 29.47 -3.36
N PRO A 13 18.52 29.25 -4.10
CA PRO A 13 19.43 30.34 -4.44
C PRO A 13 18.75 31.38 -5.34
N GLN A 14 19.00 32.68 -5.10
CA GLN A 14 18.39 33.77 -5.87
C GLN A 14 18.80 33.79 -7.35
N SER A 15 19.91 33.14 -7.71
CA SER A 15 20.30 32.86 -9.09
C SER A 15 21.21 31.63 -9.16
N GLY A 16 21.19 30.94 -10.30
CA GLY A 16 22.02 29.76 -10.55
C GLY A 16 21.39 28.43 -10.09
N PRO A 17 22.02 27.30 -10.44
CA PRO A 17 21.51 25.97 -10.10
C PRO A 17 21.74 25.64 -8.62
N MET A 18 20.74 25.03 -7.99
CA MET A 18 20.87 24.41 -6.66
C MET A 18 21.61 23.08 -6.79
N GLN A 19 22.76 22.95 -6.14
CA GLN A 19 23.52 21.69 -6.06
C GLN A 19 23.10 20.94 -4.81
N VAL A 20 22.35 19.84 -4.98
CA VAL A 20 21.92 19.00 -3.86
C VAL A 20 22.84 17.79 -3.77
N THR A 21 23.68 17.75 -2.73
CA THR A 21 24.47 16.56 -2.41
C THR A 21 23.78 15.81 -1.29
N VAL A 22 23.12 14.70 -1.62
CA VAL A 22 22.50 13.83 -0.61
C VAL A 22 23.57 12.85 -0.12
N PRO A 23 24.00 12.92 1.16
CA PRO A 23 24.92 11.94 1.70
C PRO A 23 24.30 10.54 1.70
N SER A 24 25.14 9.48 1.71
CA SER A 24 24.65 8.10 1.81
C SER A 24 23.90 7.90 3.12
N VAL A 25 22.58 7.75 3.06
CA VAL A 25 21.74 7.44 4.21
C VAL A 25 21.74 5.93 4.42
N THR A 26 22.16 5.48 5.60
CA THR A 26 22.05 4.08 6.04
C THR A 26 20.95 3.98 7.10
N VAL A 27 19.96 3.12 6.86
CA VAL A 27 18.87 2.85 7.80
C VAL A 27 18.78 1.35 8.02
N ASP A 28 18.76 0.92 9.28
CA ASP A 28 18.55 -0.47 9.63
C ASP A 28 17.07 -0.82 9.57
N ILE A 29 16.70 -1.67 8.62
CA ILE A 29 15.32 -2.11 8.42
C ILE A 29 15.22 -3.61 8.81
N PRO A 30 14.79 -3.93 10.04
CA PRO A 30 14.75 -5.31 10.52
C PRO A 30 13.60 -6.11 9.90
N VAL A 31 12.52 -5.45 9.47
CA VAL A 31 11.36 -6.12 8.87
C VAL A 31 11.55 -6.25 7.37
N SER A 32 11.65 -7.49 6.89
CA SER A 32 11.75 -7.76 5.45
C SER A 32 10.44 -7.43 4.70
N PRO A 33 10.52 -7.14 3.39
CA PRO A 33 9.33 -6.93 2.56
C PRO A 33 8.34 -8.11 2.61
N ASP A 34 8.84 -9.35 2.68
CA ASP A 34 7.99 -10.55 2.76
C ASP A 34 7.28 -10.65 4.11
N THR A 35 8.00 -10.34 5.20
CA THR A 35 7.42 -10.28 6.55
C THR A 35 6.30 -9.25 6.60
N ALA A 36 6.56 -8.03 6.09
CA ALA A 36 5.56 -6.97 6.04
C ALA A 36 4.31 -7.39 5.23
N ARG A 37 4.51 -8.02 4.08
CA ARG A 37 3.41 -8.56 3.25
C ARG A 37 2.57 -9.60 3.99
N ARG A 38 3.21 -10.55 4.69
CA ARG A 38 2.49 -11.57 5.49
C ARG A 38 1.67 -10.93 6.60
N ARG A 39 2.23 -9.94 7.30
CA ARG A 39 1.53 -9.19 8.36
C ARG A 39 0.32 -8.45 7.79
N ALA A 40 0.50 -7.75 6.68
CA ALA A 40 -0.57 -7.03 6.01
C ALA A 40 -1.69 -7.96 5.51
N ASN A 41 -1.35 -9.10 4.89
CA ASN A 41 -2.34 -10.10 4.48
C ASN A 41 -3.15 -10.64 5.67
N GLY A 42 -2.49 -10.90 6.81
CA GLY A 42 -3.18 -11.30 8.04
C GLY A 42 -4.18 -10.25 8.51
N TYR A 43 -3.80 -8.98 8.51
CA TYR A 43 -4.69 -7.87 8.86
C TYR A 43 -5.87 -7.74 7.91
N LEU A 44 -5.64 -7.79 6.59
CA LEU A 44 -6.72 -7.70 5.59
C LEU A 44 -7.75 -8.82 5.76
N GLY A 45 -7.29 -10.06 5.98
CA GLY A 45 -8.17 -11.20 6.17
C GLY A 45 -9.05 -11.09 7.41
N VAL A 46 -8.55 -10.48 8.49
CA VAL A 46 -9.32 -10.29 9.74
C VAL A 46 -10.25 -9.08 9.68
N HIS A 47 -9.82 -7.97 9.07
CA HIS A 47 -10.51 -6.68 9.22
C HIS A 47 -11.26 -6.19 7.98
N ILE A 48 -10.90 -6.66 6.78
CA ILE A 48 -11.45 -6.11 5.53
C ILE A 48 -12.16 -7.19 4.70
N GLY A 49 -11.46 -8.26 4.29
CA GLY A 49 -12.06 -9.34 3.51
C GLY A 49 -11.07 -10.33 2.90
N LEU A 50 -11.55 -11.55 2.66
CA LEU A 50 -10.78 -12.70 2.17
C LEU A 50 -10.35 -12.62 0.70
N LEU A 51 -11.02 -11.77 -0.10
CA LEU A 51 -10.70 -11.57 -1.53
C LEU A 51 -9.58 -10.54 -1.74
N LEU A 52 -9.04 -9.98 -0.66
CA LEU A 52 -8.00 -8.97 -0.73
C LEU A 52 -6.64 -9.57 -0.42
N GLY A 53 -5.65 -9.21 -1.22
CA GLY A 53 -4.25 -9.55 -1.02
C GLY A 53 -3.37 -8.31 -1.03
N THR A 54 -2.11 -8.48 -0.65
CA THR A 54 -1.10 -7.42 -0.78
C THR A 54 0.02 -7.78 -1.73
N SER A 55 0.48 -6.78 -2.47
CA SER A 55 1.60 -6.89 -3.39
C SER A 55 2.51 -5.65 -3.36
N ASN A 56 3.60 -5.71 -4.13
CA ASN A 56 4.48 -4.58 -4.44
C ASN A 56 4.91 -3.78 -3.18
N PRO A 57 5.64 -4.41 -2.23
CA PRO A 57 6.13 -3.72 -1.05
C PRO A 57 7.16 -2.66 -1.45
N ARG A 58 6.93 -1.42 -1.02
CA ARG A 58 7.83 -0.28 -1.25
C ARG A 58 8.24 0.31 0.09
N LEU A 59 9.54 0.45 0.30
CA LEU A 59 10.07 1.11 1.49
C LEU A 59 9.93 2.61 1.32
N VAL A 60 9.23 3.25 2.25
CA VAL A 60 9.19 4.70 2.40
C VAL A 60 10.08 5.01 3.60
N VAL A 61 11.26 5.57 3.31
CA VAL A 61 12.20 6.01 4.33
C VAL A 61 11.69 7.35 4.86
N GLY A 62 11.09 7.31 6.05
CA GLY A 62 10.57 8.46 6.80
C GLY A 62 10.82 8.26 8.29
N ASP A 63 10.11 8.98 9.15
CA ASP A 63 10.17 8.83 10.60
C ASP A 63 8.75 8.58 11.18
N PRO A 64 8.38 7.32 11.48
CA PRO A 64 9.15 6.08 11.30
C PRO A 64 9.15 5.57 9.84
N PRO A 65 10.12 4.74 9.44
CA PRO A 65 10.12 4.12 8.11
C PRO A 65 9.00 3.08 7.99
N ILE A 66 8.37 3.02 6.81
CA ILE A 66 7.22 2.13 6.57
C ILE A 66 7.36 1.33 5.28
N TRP A 67 6.79 0.13 5.28
CA TRP A 67 6.46 -0.62 4.08
C TRP A 67 5.08 -0.23 3.60
N LYS A 68 4.99 0.38 2.42
CA LYS A 68 3.74 0.67 1.74
C LYS A 68 3.46 -0.44 0.73
N LEU A 69 2.33 -1.13 0.89
CA LEU A 69 1.91 -2.23 0.02
C LEU A 69 0.64 -1.86 -0.73
N ALA A 70 0.53 -2.33 -1.98
CA ALA A 70 -0.72 -2.29 -2.72
C ALA A 70 -1.71 -3.28 -2.12
N VAL A 71 -2.99 -2.90 -2.02
CA VAL A 71 -4.09 -3.80 -1.68
C VAL A 71 -4.82 -4.14 -2.96
N ASP A 72 -4.80 -5.42 -3.31
CA ASP A 72 -5.29 -5.94 -4.57
C ASP A 72 -6.52 -6.81 -4.35
N LEU A 73 -7.51 -6.67 -5.24
CA LEU A 73 -8.67 -7.54 -5.29
C LEU A 73 -8.38 -8.74 -6.18
N HIS A 74 -8.60 -9.94 -5.64
CA HIS A 74 -8.52 -11.19 -6.37
C HIS A 74 -9.86 -11.92 -6.33
N LEU A 75 -10.37 -12.32 -7.50
CA LEU A 75 -11.57 -13.14 -7.61
C LEU A 75 -11.19 -14.59 -7.96
N PRO A 76 -11.88 -15.61 -7.42
CA PRO A 76 -11.52 -17.01 -7.67
C PRO A 76 -11.49 -17.42 -9.15
N SER A 77 -12.39 -16.85 -9.98
CA SER A 77 -12.51 -17.16 -11.41
C SER A 77 -11.64 -16.30 -12.32
N VAL A 78 -11.20 -15.12 -11.86
CA VAL A 78 -10.51 -14.11 -12.69
C VAL A 78 -9.05 -13.93 -12.26
N GLY A 79 -8.70 -14.31 -11.04
CA GLY A 79 -7.41 -13.97 -10.44
C GLY A 79 -7.37 -12.49 -10.04
N TYR A 80 -6.25 -11.82 -10.29
CA TYR A 80 -6.11 -10.38 -10.01
C TYR A 80 -7.09 -9.56 -10.86
N VAL A 81 -7.85 -8.68 -10.21
CA VAL A 81 -8.79 -7.74 -10.87
C VAL A 81 -8.20 -6.35 -10.93
N SER A 82 -7.90 -5.76 -9.77
CA SER A 82 -7.39 -4.39 -9.67
C SER A 82 -6.83 -4.10 -8.29
N GLN A 83 -5.98 -3.07 -8.20
CA GLN A 83 -5.59 -2.45 -6.95
C GLN A 83 -6.74 -1.57 -6.43
N VAL A 84 -7.17 -1.80 -5.19
CA VAL A 84 -8.29 -1.10 -4.54
C VAL A 84 -7.86 -0.15 -3.43
N GLY A 85 -6.60 -0.24 -2.99
CA GLY A 85 -6.05 0.65 -1.98
C GLY A 85 -4.57 0.41 -1.69
N THR A 86 -4.15 0.90 -0.53
CA THR A 86 -2.80 0.70 0.01
C THR A 86 -2.88 0.47 1.51
N ILE A 87 -1.93 -0.29 2.04
CA ILE A 87 -1.76 -0.50 3.47
C ILE A 87 -0.31 -0.26 3.87
N ALA A 88 -0.10 0.24 5.08
CA ALA A 88 1.23 0.53 5.60
C ALA A 88 1.56 -0.41 6.77
N VAL A 89 2.83 -0.81 6.84
CA VAL A 89 3.38 -1.62 7.93
C VAL A 89 4.63 -0.91 8.43
N ASP A 90 4.78 -0.77 9.73
CA ASP A 90 5.98 -0.22 10.35
C ASP A 90 7.20 -1.10 9.96
N ALA A 91 8.24 -0.49 9.40
CA ALA A 91 9.41 -1.21 8.90
C ALA A 91 10.38 -1.63 10.02
N ILE A 92 10.17 -1.15 11.25
CA ILE A 92 10.94 -1.49 12.44
C ILE A 92 10.21 -2.53 13.28
N SER A 93 8.96 -2.28 13.67
CA SER A 93 8.20 -3.19 14.53
C SER A 93 7.50 -4.31 13.76
N GLY A 94 7.13 -4.05 12.51
CA GLY A 94 6.34 -4.97 11.69
C GLY A 94 4.84 -4.90 11.98
N ASP A 95 4.40 -3.93 12.79
CA ASP A 95 3.00 -3.70 13.08
C ASP A 95 2.30 -3.08 11.87
N VAL A 96 1.11 -3.60 11.56
CA VAL A 96 0.28 -3.02 10.50
C VAL A 96 -0.31 -1.73 11.03
N ILE A 97 -0.07 -0.62 10.32
CA ILE A 97 -0.66 0.67 10.64
C ILE A 97 -2.15 0.57 10.29
N PRO A 98 -3.06 0.67 11.27
CA PRO A 98 -4.48 0.45 11.01
C PRO A 98 -5.01 1.47 10.01
N ALA A 99 -5.68 0.98 8.97
CA ALA A 99 -6.39 1.85 8.05
C ALA A 99 -7.54 2.54 8.79
N THR A 100 -7.76 3.83 8.51
CA THR A 100 -8.92 4.55 9.06
C THR A 100 -10.22 3.89 8.57
N GLN A 101 -11.31 4.02 9.34
CA GLN A 101 -12.60 3.46 8.92
C GLN A 101 -13.05 3.98 7.55
N GLU A 102 -12.76 5.25 7.25
CA GLU A 102 -13.00 5.84 5.93
C GLU A 102 -12.19 5.14 4.82
N THR A 103 -10.92 4.86 5.07
CA THR A 103 -10.06 4.12 4.12
C THR A 103 -10.58 2.70 3.91
N ILE A 104 -10.95 2.01 4.99
CA ILE A 104 -11.52 0.65 4.93
C ILE A 104 -12.82 0.67 4.11
N GLN A 105 -13.70 1.64 4.35
CA GLN A 105 -14.95 1.76 3.62
C GLN A 105 -14.70 2.04 2.14
N SER A 106 -13.79 2.97 1.82
CA SER A 106 -13.41 3.27 0.43
C SER A 106 -12.84 2.05 -0.30
N ILE A 107 -12.04 1.21 0.37
CA ILE A 107 -11.54 -0.05 -0.20
C ILE A 107 -12.70 -1.02 -0.46
N LYS A 108 -13.64 -1.15 0.48
CA LYS A 108 -14.81 -2.02 0.35
C LYS A 108 -15.74 -1.56 -0.78
N ASP A 109 -16.00 -0.27 -0.89
CA ASP A 109 -16.86 0.30 -1.93
C ASP A 109 -16.26 0.04 -3.32
N ARG A 110 -14.96 0.34 -3.50
CA ARG A 110 -14.26 0.03 -4.77
C ARG A 110 -14.27 -1.46 -5.09
N ALA A 111 -14.05 -2.31 -4.10
CA ALA A 111 -14.09 -3.75 -4.30
C ALA A 111 -15.50 -4.23 -4.69
N HIS A 112 -16.55 -3.68 -4.07
CA HIS A 112 -17.94 -3.99 -4.38
C HIS A 112 -18.30 -3.60 -5.81
N ASP A 113 -17.97 -2.38 -6.22
CA ASP A 113 -18.22 -1.89 -7.58
C ASP A 113 -17.56 -2.82 -8.62
N LEU A 114 -16.31 -3.20 -8.38
CA LEU A 114 -15.61 -4.15 -9.24
C LEU A 114 -16.27 -5.53 -9.26
N ILE A 115 -16.68 -6.06 -8.11
CA ILE A 115 -17.37 -7.37 -8.06
C ILE A 115 -18.67 -7.34 -8.88
N VAL A 116 -19.45 -6.27 -8.79
CA VAL A 116 -20.70 -6.14 -9.57
C VAL A 116 -20.41 -6.12 -11.08
N HIS A 117 -19.31 -5.49 -11.50
CA HIS A 117 -18.92 -5.43 -12.91
C HIS A 117 -18.26 -6.72 -13.44
N PHE A 118 -17.64 -7.52 -12.58
CA PHE A 118 -16.90 -8.73 -12.96
C PHE A 118 -17.59 -10.05 -12.55
N SER A 119 -18.75 -9.99 -11.90
CA SER A 119 -19.61 -11.15 -11.73
C SER A 119 -20.21 -11.51 -13.09
N PRO A 120 -19.98 -12.72 -13.63
CA PRO A 120 -20.78 -13.17 -14.76
C PRO A 120 -22.23 -13.14 -14.30
N THR A 121 -23.11 -12.49 -15.06
CA THR A 121 -24.55 -12.69 -14.92
C THR A 121 -24.79 -14.19 -14.81
N ALA A 122 -25.22 -14.65 -13.64
CA ALA A 122 -25.74 -16.00 -13.52
C ALA A 122 -26.99 -16.04 -14.41
N GLU A 123 -26.82 -16.48 -15.66
CA GLU A 123 -27.96 -16.78 -16.51
C GLU A 123 -28.79 -17.83 -15.78
N PRO A 124 -30.08 -17.57 -15.51
CA PRO A 124 -30.95 -18.57 -14.93
C PRO A 124 -31.07 -19.71 -15.94
N THR A 125 -30.45 -20.84 -15.64
CA THR A 125 -30.62 -22.07 -16.41
C THR A 125 -32.08 -22.49 -16.24
N SER A 126 -32.80 -22.56 -17.37
CA SER A 126 -34.22 -22.94 -17.48
C SER A 126 -34.54 -24.29 -16.85
#